data_AF-A0A1N6X3U4-F1
#
_entry.id   AF-A0A1N6X3U4-F1
#
_cell.length_a   1.000
_cell.length_b   1.000
_cell.length_c   1.000
_cell.angle_alpha   90.00
_cell.angle_beta   90.00
_cell.angle_gamma   90.00
#
_symmetry.space_group_name_H-M   'P 1'
#
loop_
_entity.id
_entity.type
_entity.pdbx_description
1 polymer ?
#
loop_
_entity_poly.entity_id
_entity_poly.type
_entity_poly.pdbx_seq_one_letter_code
_entity_poly.pdbx_strand_id
1 'polypeptide(L)'
;MKKLSSGIAVELNRLLIEEYSKGEMKGVKEPALLDSAIERPFQTMFGESLYQDIFEKSTALFESLAKNHVFYNANKRTAFACMTYFLFINGRICVMNEQQASDMTVNFVTGELKFEEVVQLIKNNSYQKSTKS
;
A
#
# COMPACT_ATOMS: atom_id res chain seq x y z
N MET A 1 -1.02 -8.00 -14.62
CA MET A 1 -0.67 -7.63 -13.24
C MET A 1 -1.81 -8.03 -12.33
N LYS A 2 -1.55 -8.63 -11.17
CA LYS A 2 -2.56 -9.02 -10.19
C LYS A 2 -2.98 -7.81 -9.36
N LYS A 3 -4.26 -7.77 -9.00
CA LYS A 3 -4.86 -6.71 -8.20
C LYS A 3 -5.09 -7.17 -6.77
N LEU A 4 -4.92 -6.25 -5.82
CA LEU A 4 -5.30 -6.45 -4.43
C LEU A 4 -6.83 -6.42 -4.33
N SER A 5 -7.45 -7.39 -3.65
CA SER A 5 -8.89 -7.32 -3.36
C SER A 5 -9.14 -6.57 -2.06
N SER A 6 -10.31 -5.94 -1.94
CA SER A 6 -10.73 -5.26 -0.71
C SER A 6 -10.77 -6.21 0.47
N GLY A 7 -11.24 -7.45 0.26
CA GLY A 7 -11.22 -8.50 1.29
C GLY A 7 -9.82 -8.76 1.87
N ILE A 8 -8.76 -8.78 1.03
CA ILE A 8 -7.39 -8.93 1.54
C ILE A 8 -6.95 -7.70 2.32
N ALA A 9 -7.29 -6.49 1.87
CA ALA A 9 -6.96 -5.27 2.60
C ALA A 9 -7.61 -5.23 4.00
N VAL A 10 -8.87 -5.66 4.08
CA VAL A 10 -9.60 -5.80 5.36
C VAL A 10 -8.96 -6.85 6.25
N GLU A 11 -8.55 -7.98 5.68
CA GLU A 11 -7.91 -9.05 6.44
C GLU A 11 -6.53 -8.63 6.96
N LEU A 12 -5.74 -7.92 6.16
CA LEU A 12 -4.47 -7.33 6.60
C LEU A 12 -4.69 -6.35 7.77
N ASN A 13 -5.71 -5.48 7.70
CA ASN A 13 -6.06 -4.58 8.81
C ASN A 13 -6.37 -5.36 10.09
N ARG A 14 -7.21 -6.40 9.96
CA ARG A 14 -7.60 -7.27 11.08
C ARG A 14 -6.38 -7.91 11.75
N LEU A 15 -5.51 -8.53 10.96
CA LEU A 15 -4.29 -9.18 11.45
C LEU A 15 -3.35 -8.18 12.14
N LEU A 16 -3.16 -7.00 11.56
CA LEU A 16 -2.28 -5.97 12.14
C LEU A 16 -2.81 -5.43 13.48
N ILE A 17 -4.13 -5.25 13.61
CA ILE A 17 -4.72 -4.83 14.88
C ILE A 17 -4.61 -5.95 15.93
N GLU A 18 -4.87 -7.18 15.54
CA GLU A 18 -4.77 -8.33 16.45
C GLU A 18 -3.33 -8.59 16.92
N GLU A 19 -2.33 -8.30 16.09
CA GLU A 19 -0.92 -8.47 16.46
C GLU A 19 -0.39 -7.30 17.30
N TYR A 20 -0.64 -6.06 16.89
CA TYR A 20 0.08 -4.89 17.41
C TYR A 20 -0.77 -3.94 18.24
N SER A 21 -2.10 -4.06 18.23
CA SER A 21 -3.01 -3.08 18.85
C SER A 21 -4.30 -3.74 19.35
N LYS A 22 -4.16 -4.86 20.08
CA LYS A 22 -5.30 -5.63 20.59
C LYS A 22 -6.27 -4.72 21.36
N GLY A 23 -7.55 -4.78 20.98
CA GLY A 23 -8.62 -3.99 21.58
C GLY A 23 -8.97 -2.71 20.83
N GLU A 24 -8.15 -2.27 19.87
CA GLU A 24 -8.55 -1.18 18.96
C GLU A 24 -9.67 -1.63 18.01
N MET A 25 -10.51 -0.67 17.61
CA MET A 25 -11.61 -0.91 16.67
C MET A 25 -11.04 -1.33 15.30
N LYS A 26 -11.48 -2.49 14.82
CA LYS A 26 -11.12 -3.07 13.53
C LYS A 26 -12.20 -2.88 12.48
N GLY A 27 -11.79 -2.91 11.22
CA GLY A 27 -12.70 -2.86 10.08
C GLY A 27 -12.65 -1.56 9.29
N VAL A 28 -13.43 -1.55 8.20
CA VAL A 28 -13.47 -0.45 7.24
C VAL A 28 -14.41 0.63 7.75
N LYS A 29 -13.90 1.86 7.79
CA LYS A 29 -14.69 3.06 8.10
C LYS A 29 -15.36 3.60 6.83
N GLU A 30 -14.60 3.64 5.73
CA GLU A 30 -15.02 4.25 4.47
C GLU A 30 -14.88 3.24 3.30
N PRO A 31 -15.87 2.36 3.05
CA PRO A 31 -15.78 1.32 2.01
C PRO A 31 -15.55 1.88 0.61
N ALA A 32 -16.20 2.98 0.26
CA ALA A 32 -16.02 3.61 -1.05
C ALA A 32 -14.58 4.12 -1.26
N LEU A 33 -13.92 4.60 -0.20
CA LEU A 33 -12.53 5.04 -0.27
C LEU A 33 -11.57 3.85 -0.37
N LEU A 34 -11.91 2.70 0.24
CA LEU A 34 -11.15 1.46 0.06
C LEU A 34 -11.17 1.01 -1.39
N ASP A 35 -12.35 0.92 -2.00
CA ASP A 35 -12.50 0.48 -3.37
C ASP A 35 -11.81 1.45 -4.33
N SER A 36 -11.98 2.76 -4.14
CA SER A 36 -11.28 3.79 -4.92
C SER A 36 -9.75 3.65 -4.82
N ALA A 37 -9.21 3.42 -3.63
CA ALA A 37 -7.77 3.21 -3.44
C ALA A 37 -7.26 1.96 -4.17
N ILE A 38 -8.05 0.90 -4.19
CA ILE A 38 -7.73 -0.37 -4.86
C ILE A 38 -7.80 -0.27 -6.39
N GLU A 39 -8.71 0.55 -6.92
CA GLU A 39 -8.81 0.81 -8.36
C GLU A 39 -7.72 1.76 -8.87
N ARG A 40 -7.25 2.69 -8.03
CA ARG A 40 -6.31 3.74 -8.43
C ARG A 40 -5.11 3.24 -9.27
N PRO A 41 -4.40 2.16 -8.89
CA PRO A 41 -3.24 1.67 -9.66
C PRO A 41 -3.57 1.26 -11.11
N PHE A 42 -4.85 1.03 -11.43
CA PHE A 42 -5.33 0.57 -12.72
C PHE A 42 -6.07 1.66 -13.51
N GLN A 43 -6.07 2.90 -13.01
CA GLN A 43 -6.63 4.03 -13.73
C GLN A 43 -5.89 4.29 -15.03
N THR A 44 -6.65 4.72 -16.04
CA THR A 44 -6.15 5.08 -17.37
C THR A 44 -6.49 6.52 -17.68
N MET A 45 -5.57 7.22 -18.36
CA MET A 45 -5.77 8.58 -18.86
C MET A 45 -5.45 8.59 -20.36
N PHE A 46 -6.35 9.13 -21.18
CA PHE A 46 -6.24 9.11 -22.65
C PHE A 46 -5.98 7.72 -23.28
N GLY A 47 -6.52 6.67 -22.65
CA GLY A 47 -6.35 5.28 -23.11
C GLY A 47 -5.06 4.60 -22.66
N GLU A 48 -4.17 5.32 -21.95
CA GLU A 48 -2.91 4.78 -21.42
C GLU A 48 -2.97 4.61 -19.90
N SER A 49 -2.21 3.66 -19.37
CA SER A 49 -2.09 3.45 -17.93
C SER A 49 -1.50 4.69 -17.27
N LEU A 50 -2.17 5.24 -16.26
CA LEU A 50 -1.67 6.43 -15.54
C LEU A 50 -0.37 6.12 -14.78
N TYR A 51 -0.24 4.89 -14.31
CA TYR A 51 0.94 4.36 -13.62
C TYR A 51 1.57 3.28 -14.47
N GLN A 52 2.80 3.48 -14.92
CA GLN A 52 3.46 2.67 -15.96
C GLN A 52 4.01 1.36 -15.41
N ASP A 53 4.70 1.42 -14.27
CA ASP A 53 5.34 0.26 -13.66
C ASP A 53 4.67 -0.21 -12.36
N ILE A 54 5.12 -1.36 -11.86
CA ILE A 54 4.60 -1.96 -10.63
C ILE A 54 4.85 -1.08 -9.40
N PHE A 55 5.94 -0.32 -9.39
CA PHE A 55 6.35 0.52 -8.26
C PHE A 55 5.45 1.75 -8.20
N GLU A 56 5.23 2.44 -9.32
CA GLU A 56 4.26 3.52 -9.44
C GLU A 56 2.85 3.08 -9.03
N LYS A 57 2.40 1.92 -9.51
CA LYS A 57 1.12 1.33 -9.13
C LYS A 57 1.04 1.04 -7.62
N SER A 58 2.11 0.52 -7.03
CA SER A 58 2.17 0.28 -5.59
C SER A 58 2.17 1.56 -4.77
N THR A 59 2.86 2.62 -5.23
CA THR A 59 2.90 3.93 -4.60
C THR A 59 1.53 4.59 -4.64
N ALA A 60 0.82 4.50 -5.76
CA ALA A 60 -0.53 5.04 -5.90
C ALA A 60 -1.53 4.38 -4.93
N LEU A 61 -1.47 3.05 -4.81
CA LEU A 61 -2.26 2.30 -3.83
C LEU A 61 -1.93 2.76 -2.40
N PHE A 62 -0.64 2.79 -2.07
CA PHE A 62 -0.12 3.17 -0.76
C PHE A 62 -0.60 4.57 -0.35
N GLU A 63 -0.41 5.55 -1.23
CA GLU A 63 -0.79 6.94 -0.97
C GLU A 63 -2.29 7.08 -0.69
N SER A 64 -3.13 6.44 -1.51
CA SER A 64 -4.58 6.53 -1.34
C SER A 64 -5.04 5.91 -0.02
N LEU A 65 -4.48 4.77 0.37
CA LEU A 65 -4.81 4.14 1.65
C LEU A 65 -4.28 4.96 2.84
N ALA A 66 -3.08 5.53 2.73
CA ALA A 66 -2.45 6.29 3.80
C ALA A 66 -3.15 7.65 4.06
N LYS A 67 -3.61 8.34 3.01
CA LYS A 67 -4.25 9.67 3.12
C LYS A 67 -5.73 9.62 3.47
N ASN A 68 -6.46 8.59 3.05
CA ASN A 68 -7.92 8.59 3.09
C ASN A 68 -8.54 8.05 4.39
N HIS A 69 -7.74 7.66 5.39
CA HIS A 69 -8.23 7.11 6.66
C HIS A 69 -9.33 6.03 6.51
N VAL A 70 -9.08 5.08 5.59
CA VAL A 70 -10.04 4.08 5.12
C VAL A 70 -10.55 3.16 6.24
N PHE A 71 -9.70 2.88 7.23
CA PHE A 71 -9.99 2.01 8.37
C PHE A 71 -10.18 2.81 9.65
N TYR A 72 -10.83 2.22 10.65
CA TYR A 72 -10.94 2.86 11.97
C TYR A 72 -9.58 3.09 12.63
N ASN A 73 -8.72 2.06 12.61
CA ASN A 73 -7.37 2.11 13.17
C ASN A 73 -6.36 1.42 12.26
N ALA A 74 -5.07 1.55 12.62
CA ALA A 74 -3.94 0.96 11.91
C ALA A 74 -3.82 1.37 10.41
N ASN A 75 -4.36 2.53 10.01
CA ASN A 75 -4.34 3.00 8.61
C ASN A 75 -2.95 2.98 7.97
N LYS A 76 -1.95 3.59 8.61
CA LYS A 76 -0.57 3.65 8.10
C LYS A 76 0.05 2.26 7.91
N ARG A 77 -0.07 1.40 8.94
CA ARG A 77 0.40 0.01 8.92
C ARG A 77 -0.31 -0.82 7.84
N THR A 78 -1.62 -0.62 7.70
CA THR A 78 -2.43 -1.31 6.70
C THR A 78 -2.09 -0.86 5.29
N ALA A 79 -1.88 0.45 5.06
CA ALA A 79 -1.46 0.98 3.77
C ALA A 79 -0.11 0.38 3.35
N PHE A 80 0.86 0.35 4.26
CA PHE A 80 2.16 -0.26 4.00
C PHE A 80 2.06 -1.77 3.72
N ALA A 81 1.26 -2.51 4.51
CA ALA A 81 1.03 -3.94 4.29
C ALA A 81 0.33 -4.23 2.96
N CYS A 82 -0.64 -3.41 2.56
CA CYS A 82 -1.31 -3.52 1.26
C CYS A 82 -0.34 -3.27 0.10
N MET A 83 0.54 -2.28 0.23
CA MET A 83 1.59 -1.98 -0.74
C MET A 83 2.58 -3.15 -0.89
N THR A 84 3.11 -3.67 0.22
CA THR A 84 4.07 -4.80 0.19
C THR A 84 3.41 -6.08 -0.31
N TYR A 85 2.15 -6.34 0.07
CA TYR A 85 1.39 -7.48 -0.46
C TYR A 85 1.11 -7.35 -1.95
N PHE A 86 0.76 -6.16 -2.43
CA PHE A 86 0.56 -5.88 -3.86
C PHE A 86 1.84 -6.17 -4.66
N LEU A 87 3.00 -5.76 -4.16
CA LEU A 87 4.29 -6.10 -4.75
C LEU A 87 4.52 -7.62 -4.73
N PHE A 88 4.24 -8.27 -3.60
CA PHE A 88 4.45 -9.71 -3.41
C PHE A 88 3.67 -10.58 -4.39
N ILE A 89 2.37 -10.32 -4.57
CA ILE A 89 1.54 -11.08 -5.50
C ILE A 89 1.93 -10.85 -6.96
N ASN A 90 2.69 -9.78 -7.22
CA ASN A 90 3.22 -9.42 -8.52
C ASN A 90 4.74 -9.70 -8.66
N GLY A 91 5.31 -10.52 -7.76
CA GLY A 91 6.66 -11.07 -7.91
C GLY A 91 7.79 -10.18 -7.37
N ARG A 92 7.49 -9.16 -6.56
CA ARG A 92 8.47 -8.31 -5.90
C ARG A 92 8.36 -8.43 -4.38
N ILE A 93 9.48 -8.42 -3.68
CA ILE A 93 9.49 -8.37 -2.21
C ILE A 93 10.10 -7.03 -1.81
N CYS A 94 9.33 -6.21 -1.11
CA CYS A 94 9.80 -4.95 -0.52
C CYS A 94 10.10 -5.16 0.96
N VAL A 95 11.31 -4.83 1.39
CA VAL A 95 11.75 -4.96 2.79
C VAL A 95 12.17 -3.61 3.30
N MET A 96 11.44 -3.11 4.30
CA MET A 96 11.80 -1.91 5.06
C MET A 96 11.64 -2.24 6.54
N ASN A 97 12.50 -1.67 7.38
CA ASN A 97 12.28 -1.73 8.82
C ASN A 97 11.14 -0.77 9.23
N GLU A 98 10.68 -0.90 10.47
CA GLU A 98 9.55 -0.11 10.98
C GLU A 98 9.78 1.40 10.91
N GLN A 99 11.00 1.86 11.25
CA GLN A 99 11.36 3.27 11.20
C GLN A 99 11.30 3.81 9.76
N GLN A 100 11.90 3.10 8.80
CA GLN A 100 11.86 3.46 7.39
C GLN A 100 10.44 3.54 6.84
N ALA A 101 9.60 2.54 7.17
CA ALA A 101 8.21 2.52 6.75
C ALA A 101 7.40 3.68 7.37
N SER A 102 7.62 3.96 8.65
CA SER A 102 6.98 5.06 9.36
C SER A 102 7.37 6.42 8.78
N ASP A 103 8.67 6.69 8.63
CA ASP A 103 9.19 7.95 8.10
C ASP A 103 8.73 8.18 6.67
N MET A 104 8.80 7.16 5.82
CA MET A 104 8.27 7.22 4.46
C MET A 104 6.78 7.57 4.47
N THR A 105 5.98 6.92 5.33
CA THR A 105 4.54 7.18 5.40
C THR A 105 4.23 8.60 5.87
N VAL A 106 4.90 9.07 6.92
CA VAL A 106 4.71 10.41 7.48
C VAL A 106 5.08 11.45 6.42
N ASN A 107 6.30 11.39 5.90
CA ASN A 107 6.82 12.38 4.98
C ASN A 107 6.04 12.41 3.66
N PHE A 108 5.50 11.27 3.21
CA PHE A 108 4.67 11.22 2.02
C PHE A 108 3.27 11.81 2.25
N VAL A 109 2.67 11.56 3.41
CA VAL A 109 1.34 12.10 3.75
C VAL A 109 1.42 13.60 4.06
N THR A 110 2.53 14.09 4.65
CA THR A 110 2.76 15.53 4.90
C THR A 110 3.23 16.29 3.66
N GLY A 111 3.59 15.59 2.58
CA GLY A 111 4.03 16.19 1.32
C GLY A 111 5.51 16.56 1.27
N GLU A 112 6.30 16.14 2.26
CA GLU A 112 7.75 16.28 2.27
C GLU A 112 8.45 15.36 1.27
N LEU A 113 7.89 14.16 1.04
CA LEU A 113 8.29 13.28 -0.04
C LEU A 113 7.31 13.38 -1.21
N LYS A 114 7.84 13.55 -2.42
CA LYS A 114 7.07 13.49 -3.67
C LYS A 114 6.82 12.05 -4.09
N PHE A 115 5.83 11.88 -4.97
CA PHE A 115 5.42 10.57 -5.47
C PHE A 115 6.60 9.79 -6.07
N GLU A 116 7.42 10.44 -6.90
CA GLU A 116 8.56 9.84 -7.58
C GLU A 116 9.65 9.40 -6.59
N GLU A 117 9.84 10.15 -5.50
CA GLU A 117 10.82 9.81 -4.45
C GLU A 117 10.38 8.55 -3.70
N VAL A 118 9.09 8.42 -3.40
CA VAL A 118 8.52 7.21 -2.79
C VAL A 118 8.61 6.01 -3.74
N VAL A 119 8.38 6.21 -5.04
CA VAL A 119 8.60 5.16 -6.05
C VAL A 119 10.05 4.67 -6.01
N GLN A 120 11.04 5.57 -5.97
CA GLN A 120 12.45 5.16 -5.87
C GLN A 120 12.76 4.46 -4.55
N LEU A 121 12.21 4.94 -3.42
CA LEU A 121 12.39 4.28 -2.13
C LEU A 121 11.87 2.85 -2.14
N ILE A 122 10.64 2.64 -2.62
CA ILE A 122 10.05 1.30 -2.74
C ILE A 122 10.89 0.43 -3.66
N LYS A 123 11.31 0.96 -4.81
CA LYS A 123 12.12 0.24 -5.80
C LYS A 123 13.48 -0.19 -5.24
N ASN A 124 14.17 0.71 -4.55
CA ASN A 124 15.49 0.44 -3.94
C ASN A 124 15.42 -0.57 -2.80
N ASN A 125 14.29 -0.64 -2.10
CA ASN A 125 14.02 -1.60 -1.04
C ASN A 125 13.33 -2.87 -1.56
N SER A 126 13.21 -3.04 -2.88
CA SER A 126 12.54 -4.18 -3.50
C SER A 126 13.48 -5.05 -4.31
N TYR A 127 13.31 -6.36 -4.19
CA TYR A 127 14.00 -7.34 -5.03
C TYR A 127 13.03 -8.33 -5.68
N GLN A 128 13.49 -9.03 -6.72
CA GLN A 128 12.69 -10.05 -7.39
C GLN A 128 12.43 -11.20 -6.42
N LYS A 129 11.17 -11.62 -6.30
CA LYS A 129 10.82 -12.83 -5.55
C LYS A 129 11.51 -14.02 -6.23
N SER A 130 12.45 -14.66 -5.54
CA SER A 130 13.07 -15.89 -6.04
C SER A 130 12.01 -16.98 -6.11
N THR A 131 11.67 -17.40 -7.32
CA THR A 131 10.96 -18.65 -7.55
C THR A 131 11.96 -19.77 -7.34
N LYS A 132 12.04 -20.31 -6.12
CA LYS A 132 12.54 -21.68 -5.97
C LYS A 132 11.50 -22.58 -6.64
N SER A 133 11.90 -23.11 -7.81
CA SER A 133 11.24 -24.20 -8.52
C SER A 133 11.14 -25.44 -7.64
#